data_AF-A0A328XTL7-F1
#
_entry.id   AF-A0A328XTL7-F1
#
_cell.length_a   1.000
_cell.length_b   1.000
_cell.length_c   1.000
_cell.angle_alpha   90.00
_cell.angle_beta   90.00
_cell.angle_gamma   90.00
#
_symmetry.space_group_name_H-M   'P 1'
#
loop_
_entity.id
_entity.type
_entity.pdbx_description
1 polymer ?
#
loop_
_entity_poly.entity_id
_entity_poly.type
_entity_poly.pdbx_seq_one_letter_code
_entity_poly.pdbx_strand_id
1 'polypeptide(L)'
;MSTQVTVKWKWLDWEPGYTWSKDIVSQLVELDLREEQLDRCVYVIRVNGLFAIQYPLGISPTLYIGEGNFKSRIIQHKNWLGELADLVRDFSFQVGICIPRVRNNRLAYQDLEAYLLQEFKEIYGCAPLKNVQMERRRASYEYVPKDELRAALMIGRGVRYHWAVAPMKSSPYHEKYWKTYDEELA
;
A
#
# COMPACT_ATOMS: atom_id res chain seq x y z
N MET A 1 -14.47 -4.72 -25.21
CA MET A 1 -13.01 -4.54 -25.01
C MET A 1 -12.84 -3.89 -23.65
N SER A 2 -12.04 -4.49 -22.76
CA SER A 2 -11.67 -3.87 -21.48
C SER A 2 -10.86 -2.61 -21.74
N THR A 3 -11.15 -1.53 -21.02
CA THR A 3 -10.32 -0.33 -21.09
C THR A 3 -9.02 -0.61 -20.34
N GLN A 4 -7.89 -0.48 -21.02
CA GLN A 4 -6.58 -0.62 -20.38
C GLN A 4 -6.23 0.64 -19.59
N VAL A 5 -5.76 0.45 -18.37
CA VAL A 5 -5.38 1.52 -17.46
C VAL A 5 -3.93 1.33 -17.07
N THR A 6 -3.07 2.27 -17.45
CA THR A 6 -1.65 2.21 -17.13
C THR A 6 -1.43 2.45 -15.64
N VAL A 7 -0.72 1.52 -15.00
CA VAL A 7 -0.26 1.61 -13.63
C VAL A 7 1.23 1.87 -13.63
N LYS A 8 1.64 2.87 -12.86
CA LYS A 8 3.05 3.21 -12.65
C LYS A 8 3.21 3.75 -11.24
N TRP A 9 4.07 3.11 -10.46
CA TRP A 9 4.35 3.52 -9.10
C TRP A 9 5.52 4.51 -9.05
N LYS A 10 5.35 5.54 -8.23
CA LYS A 10 6.40 6.48 -7.84
C LYS A 10 6.68 6.23 -6.37
N TRP A 11 7.87 5.74 -6.06
CA TRP A 11 8.24 5.29 -4.72
C TRP A 11 9.04 6.37 -4.01
N LEU A 12 8.62 6.71 -2.80
CA LEU A 12 9.33 7.60 -1.88
C LEU A 12 9.63 6.84 -0.58
N ASP A 13 10.66 7.28 0.12
CA ASP A 13 11.01 6.80 1.45
C ASP A 13 10.31 7.65 2.52
N TRP A 14 9.92 6.99 3.59
CA TRP A 14 9.33 7.62 4.75
C TRP A 14 9.95 7.06 6.03
N GLU A 15 10.39 7.95 6.91
CA GLU A 15 10.91 7.60 8.22
C GLU A 15 10.19 8.37 9.33
N PRO A 16 10.19 7.84 10.56
CA PRO A 16 9.72 8.59 11.72
C PRO A 16 10.39 9.96 11.81
N GLY A 17 9.58 11.00 11.98
CA GLY A 17 10.05 12.39 12.02
C GLY A 17 9.98 13.13 10.68
N TYR A 18 9.79 12.43 9.56
CA TYR A 18 9.65 13.10 8.25
C TYR A 18 8.46 14.07 8.24
N THR A 19 8.69 15.24 7.67
CA THR A 19 7.72 16.33 7.51
C THR A 19 7.35 16.50 6.04
N TRP A 20 6.13 16.96 5.78
CA TRP A 20 5.66 17.16 4.40
C TRP A 20 6.60 18.09 3.63
N SER A 21 6.82 19.29 4.17
CA SER A 21 7.53 20.36 3.46
C SER A 21 9.03 20.11 3.28
N LYS A 22 9.70 19.46 4.24
CA LYS A 22 11.17 19.27 4.16
C LYS A 22 11.56 17.97 3.46
N ASP A 23 10.82 16.89 3.72
CA ASP A 23 11.30 15.54 3.43
C ASP A 23 10.48 14.86 2.31
N ILE A 24 9.19 15.16 2.20
CA ILE A 24 8.30 14.54 1.20
C ILE A 24 8.26 15.36 -0.09
N VAL A 25 8.14 16.69 0.00
CA VAL A 25 8.05 17.56 -1.20
C VAL A 25 9.29 17.44 -2.10
N SER A 26 10.49 17.36 -1.53
CA SER A 26 11.73 17.17 -2.28
C SER A 26 11.71 15.87 -3.10
N GLN A 27 11.34 14.75 -2.47
CA GLN A 27 11.19 13.46 -3.15
C GLN A 27 10.11 13.48 -4.23
N LEU A 28 8.99 14.18 -4.00
CA LEU A 28 7.94 14.32 -5.03
C LEU A 28 8.48 15.05 -6.27
N VAL A 29 9.27 16.11 -6.09
CA VAL A 29 9.89 16.84 -7.20
C VAL A 29 10.86 15.94 -7.98
N GLU A 30 11.69 15.17 -7.29
CA GLU A 30 12.60 14.20 -7.93
C GLU A 30 11.84 13.11 -8.70
N LEU A 31 10.65 12.74 -8.23
CA LEU A 31 9.77 11.78 -8.87
C LEU A 31 8.90 12.37 -10.00
N ASP A 32 9.07 13.65 -10.34
CA ASP A 32 8.23 14.38 -11.30
C ASP A 32 6.73 14.34 -10.93
N LEU A 33 6.45 14.53 -9.65
CA LEU A 33 5.11 14.63 -9.09
C LEU A 33 4.88 16.02 -8.50
N ARG A 34 3.72 16.60 -8.84
CA ARG A 34 3.27 17.88 -8.26
C ARG A 34 2.14 17.65 -7.28
N GLU A 35 2.06 18.49 -6.25
CA GLU A 35 1.08 18.34 -5.16
C GLU A 35 -0.37 18.30 -5.69
N GLU A 36 -0.71 19.05 -6.75
CA GLU A 36 -2.06 19.12 -7.30
C GLU A 36 -2.50 17.80 -7.95
N GLN A 37 -1.55 16.93 -8.29
CA GLN A 37 -1.85 15.61 -8.85
C GLN A 37 -2.21 14.60 -7.75
N LEU A 38 -1.90 14.91 -6.48
CA LEU A 38 -2.01 14.00 -5.35
C LEU A 38 -3.37 14.02 -4.66
N ASP A 39 -4.31 14.86 -5.12
CA ASP A 39 -5.68 14.90 -4.60
C ASP A 39 -6.46 13.60 -4.85
N ARG A 40 -6.07 12.85 -5.89
CA ARG A 40 -6.77 11.66 -6.38
C ARG A 40 -5.77 10.61 -6.83
N CYS A 41 -5.10 10.02 -5.85
CA CYS A 41 -4.16 8.95 -6.08
C CYS A 41 -4.54 7.70 -5.29
N VAL A 42 -3.87 6.62 -5.63
CA VAL A 42 -3.76 5.43 -4.78
C VAL A 42 -2.35 5.41 -4.22
N TYR A 43 -2.20 5.09 -2.95
CA TYR A 43 -0.90 4.92 -2.32
C TYR A 43 -0.84 3.61 -1.56
N VAL A 44 0.36 3.05 -1.50
CA VAL A 44 0.65 1.81 -0.78
C VAL A 44 1.81 2.04 0.14
N ILE A 45 1.63 1.69 1.41
CA ILE A 45 2.67 1.77 2.44
C ILE A 45 3.24 0.37 2.62
N ARG A 46 4.57 0.28 2.54
CA ARG A 46 5.33 -0.95 2.70
C ARG A 46 6.40 -0.79 3.76
N VAL A 47 6.77 -1.91 4.35
CA VAL A 47 8.01 -2.05 5.09
C VAL A 47 9.21 -1.92 4.14
N ASN A 48 10.23 -1.16 4.53
CA ASN A 48 11.47 -1.03 3.79
C ASN A 48 12.64 -1.46 4.69
N GLY A 49 13.01 -2.74 4.66
CA GLY A 49 14.01 -3.27 5.58
C GLY A 49 14.17 -4.78 5.50
N LEU A 50 14.66 -5.37 6.60
CA LEU A 50 15.00 -6.78 6.68
C LEU A 50 13.84 -7.69 7.10
N PHE A 51 12.66 -7.15 7.39
CA PHE A 51 11.48 -7.95 7.70
C PHE A 51 10.28 -7.63 6.83
N ALA A 52 9.42 -8.62 6.64
CA ALA A 52 8.11 -8.52 6.02
C ALA A 52 7.01 -9.02 6.96
N ILE A 53 5.75 -8.84 6.58
CA ILE A 53 4.63 -9.40 7.33
C ILE A 53 4.32 -10.78 6.79
N GLN A 54 4.25 -11.75 7.69
CA GLN A 54 3.65 -13.06 7.39
C GLN A 54 2.15 -12.86 7.35
N TYR A 55 1.54 -13.05 6.18
CA TYR A 55 0.11 -13.15 5.95
C TYR A 55 -0.31 -14.64 5.88
N PRO A 56 -1.61 -14.98 5.94
CA PRO A 56 -2.06 -16.37 5.97
C PRO A 56 -1.51 -17.25 4.83
N LEU A 57 -1.49 -16.75 3.59
CA LEU A 57 -1.05 -17.53 2.42
C LEU A 57 0.35 -17.18 1.91
N GLY A 58 1.05 -16.24 2.54
CA GLY A 58 2.38 -15.84 2.07
C GLY A 58 2.95 -14.64 2.79
N ILE A 59 4.11 -14.18 2.32
CA ILE A 59 4.83 -13.05 2.92
C ILE A 59 4.68 -11.84 2.01
N SER A 60 4.32 -10.69 2.58
CA SER A 60 4.27 -9.42 1.86
C SER A 60 4.83 -8.27 2.69
N PRO A 61 5.52 -7.31 2.06
CA PRO A 61 5.94 -6.09 2.72
C PRO A 61 4.82 -5.05 2.86
N THR A 62 3.69 -5.23 2.18
CA THR A 62 2.63 -4.23 2.15
C THR A 62 1.87 -4.21 3.47
N LEU A 63 1.71 -3.02 4.06
CA LEU A 63 1.02 -2.81 5.34
C LEU A 63 -0.36 -2.18 5.15
N TYR A 64 -0.48 -1.33 4.13
CA TYR A 64 -1.68 -0.53 3.91
C TYR A 64 -1.79 -0.13 2.44
N ILE A 65 -3.01 -0.19 1.91
CA ILE A 65 -3.40 0.34 0.60
C ILE A 65 -4.49 1.38 0.86
N GLY A 66 -4.35 2.57 0.29
CA GLY A 66 -5.34 3.63 0.48
C GLY A 66 -5.48 4.54 -0.72
N GLU A 67 -6.55 5.32 -0.69
CA GLU A 67 -6.86 6.30 -1.74
C GLU A 67 -7.01 7.74 -1.20
N GLY A 68 -6.87 8.69 -2.14
CA GLY A 68 -7.40 10.05 -1.99
C GLY A 68 -6.33 11.12 -2.04
N ASN A 69 -6.51 12.17 -1.23
CA ASN A 69 -5.53 13.24 -1.08
C ASN A 69 -4.33 12.74 -0.27
N PHE A 70 -3.21 12.46 -0.95
CA PHE A 70 -2.03 11.85 -0.33
C PHE A 70 -1.48 12.68 0.83
N LYS A 71 -1.39 14.01 0.66
CA LYS A 71 -0.86 14.93 1.67
C LYS A 71 -1.56 14.78 3.02
N SER A 72 -2.89 14.85 2.99
CA SER A 72 -3.70 14.74 4.21
C SER A 72 -3.59 13.34 4.80
N ARG A 73 -3.57 12.30 3.95
CA ARG A 73 -3.52 10.91 4.37
C ARG A 73 -2.20 10.52 5.02
N ILE A 74 -1.06 10.86 4.41
CA ILE A 74 0.24 10.50 4.98
C ILE A 74 0.48 11.16 6.34
N ILE A 75 -0.04 12.38 6.53
CA ILE A 75 -0.03 13.06 7.84
C ILE A 75 -0.86 12.28 8.87
N GLN A 76 -2.03 11.78 8.50
CA GLN A 76 -2.87 10.96 9.40
C GLN A 76 -2.22 9.61 9.75
N HIS A 77 -1.43 9.04 8.83
CA HIS A 77 -0.75 7.76 9.05
C HIS A 77 0.45 7.86 9.98
N LYS A 78 1.02 9.05 10.20
CA LYS A 78 2.22 9.27 11.02
C LYS A 78 2.15 8.60 12.39
N ASN A 79 1.00 8.66 13.06
CA ASN A 79 0.86 8.13 14.41
C ASN A 79 1.10 6.62 14.45
N TRP A 80 0.40 5.85 13.61
CA TRP A 80 0.55 4.40 13.63
C TRP A 80 1.86 3.94 12.98
N LEU A 81 2.40 4.71 12.03
CA LEU A 81 3.73 4.46 11.49
C LEU A 81 4.81 4.62 12.56
N GLY A 82 4.69 5.66 13.41
CA GLY A 82 5.56 5.86 14.57
C GLY A 82 5.44 4.71 15.58
N GLU A 83 4.22 4.34 15.95
CA GLU A 83 3.97 3.18 16.83
C GLU A 83 4.62 1.89 16.30
N LEU A 84 4.56 1.65 14.98
CA LEU A 84 5.17 0.46 14.39
C LEU A 84 6.69 0.54 14.35
N ALA A 85 7.26 1.72 14.08
CA ALA A 85 8.70 1.93 14.10
C ALA A 85 9.29 1.76 15.51
N ASP A 86 8.59 2.24 16.54
CA ASP A 86 9.00 2.09 17.94
C ASP A 86 9.06 0.62 18.37
N LEU A 87 8.14 -0.21 17.85
CA LEU A 87 8.08 -1.64 18.15
C LEU A 87 9.26 -2.43 17.59
N VAL A 88 9.77 -2.05 16.41
CA VAL A 88 10.77 -2.85 15.69
C VAL A 88 12.18 -2.27 15.76
N ARG A 89 12.32 -0.96 16.06
CA ARG A 89 13.57 -0.16 16.03
C ARG A 89 14.29 -0.19 14.67
N ASP A 90 14.95 0.92 14.31
CA ASP A 90 15.68 1.12 13.05
C ASP A 90 14.89 0.66 11.81
N PHE A 91 13.75 1.31 11.59
CA PHE A 91 12.79 0.90 10.58
C PHE A 91 12.34 2.03 9.67
N SER A 92 12.51 1.85 8.36
CA SER A 92 12.02 2.76 7.34
C SER A 92 10.86 2.15 6.56
N PHE A 93 10.10 3.02 5.92
CA PHE A 93 8.94 2.67 5.13
C PHE A 93 9.14 3.13 3.70
N GLN A 94 8.51 2.41 2.77
CA GLN A 94 8.41 2.85 1.38
C GLN A 94 6.95 3.16 1.08
N VAL A 95 6.71 4.28 0.43
CA VAL A 95 5.37 4.68 0.00
C VAL A 95 5.33 4.77 -1.52
N GLY A 96 4.53 3.91 -2.14
CA GLY A 96 4.30 3.92 -3.57
C GLY A 96 3.06 4.75 -3.89
N ILE A 97 3.15 5.68 -4.82
CA ILE A 97 2.03 6.51 -5.29
C ILE A 97 1.73 6.17 -6.75
N CYS A 98 0.47 5.94 -7.06
CA CYS A 98 -0.04 5.74 -8.41
C CYS A 98 -1.23 6.67 -8.69
N ILE A 99 -1.25 7.29 -9.87
CA ILE A 99 -2.29 8.24 -10.27
C ILE A 99 -2.99 7.69 -11.52
N PRO A 100 -3.97 6.78 -11.37
CA PRO A 100 -4.63 6.17 -12.51
C PRO A 100 -5.46 7.22 -13.28
N ARG A 101 -5.40 7.15 -14.61
CA ARG A 101 -6.14 8.04 -15.50
C ARG A 101 -7.04 7.22 -16.41
N VAL A 102 -8.34 7.49 -16.34
CA VAL A 102 -9.34 6.86 -17.20
C VAL A 102 -10.23 7.95 -17.78
N ARG A 103 -10.48 7.88 -19.10
CA ARG A 103 -11.33 8.83 -19.80
C ARG A 103 -12.73 8.82 -19.19
N ASN A 104 -13.25 10.00 -18.86
CA ASN A 104 -14.58 10.21 -18.26
C ASN A 104 -14.82 9.52 -16.90
N ASN A 105 -13.79 8.98 -16.23
CA ASN A 105 -13.93 8.46 -14.87
C ASN A 105 -13.01 9.20 -13.91
N ARG A 106 -13.62 10.10 -13.14
CA ARG A 106 -12.97 10.90 -12.09
C ARG A 106 -12.63 10.09 -10.82
N LEU A 107 -13.19 8.88 -10.68
CA LEU A 107 -13.11 7.98 -9.53
C LEU A 107 -12.22 6.75 -9.78
N ALA A 108 -11.47 6.73 -10.89
CA ALA A 108 -10.61 5.60 -11.26
C ALA A 108 -9.59 5.20 -10.18
N TYR A 109 -9.21 6.12 -9.30
CA TYR A 109 -8.34 5.85 -8.16
C TYR A 109 -9.01 4.95 -7.11
N GLN A 110 -10.31 5.12 -6.86
CA GLN A 110 -11.09 4.25 -5.96
C GLN A 110 -11.30 2.86 -6.58
N ASP A 111 -11.43 2.79 -7.91
CA ASP A 111 -11.55 1.52 -8.62
C ASP A 111 -10.23 0.73 -8.60
N LEU A 112 -9.08 1.43 -8.66
CA LEU A 112 -7.75 0.81 -8.53
C LEU A 112 -7.48 0.34 -7.09
N GLU A 113 -7.84 1.13 -6.08
CA GLU A 113 -7.72 0.71 -4.67
C GLU A 113 -8.50 -0.58 -4.42
N ALA A 114 -9.77 -0.63 -4.84
CA ALA A 114 -10.61 -1.82 -4.67
C ALA A 114 -10.02 -3.05 -5.39
N TYR A 115 -9.50 -2.85 -6.59
CA TYR A 115 -8.80 -3.91 -7.32
C TYR A 115 -7.57 -4.41 -6.55
N LEU A 116 -6.72 -3.51 -6.06
CA LEU A 116 -5.49 -3.87 -5.35
C LEU A 116 -5.78 -4.60 -4.03
N LEU A 117 -6.80 -4.18 -3.29
CA LEU A 117 -7.22 -4.87 -2.06
C LEU A 117 -7.70 -6.28 -2.37
N GLN A 118 -8.50 -6.45 -3.42
CA GLN A 118 -9.00 -7.75 -3.84
C GLN A 118 -7.86 -8.67 -4.31
N GLU A 119 -6.97 -8.18 -5.18
CA GLU A 119 -5.80 -8.95 -5.63
C GLU A 119 -4.87 -9.29 -4.45
N PHE A 120 -4.69 -8.38 -3.49
CA PHE A 120 -3.92 -8.66 -2.28
C PHE A 120 -4.54 -9.79 -1.46
N LYS A 121 -5.86 -9.76 -1.24
CA LYS A 121 -6.59 -10.82 -0.53
C LYS A 121 -6.50 -12.16 -1.25
N GLU A 122 -6.62 -12.17 -2.57
CA GLU A 122 -6.49 -13.39 -3.38
C GLU A 122 -5.09 -14.01 -3.28
N ILE A 123 -4.04 -13.18 -3.18
CA ILE A 123 -2.66 -13.67 -3.08
C ILE A 123 -2.32 -14.10 -1.64
N TYR A 124 -2.79 -13.37 -0.63
CA TYR A 124 -2.30 -13.49 0.75
C TYR A 124 -3.33 -13.97 1.77
N GLY A 125 -4.60 -14.12 1.38
CA GLY A 125 -5.70 -14.67 2.19
C GLY A 125 -6.46 -13.64 3.04
N CYS A 126 -5.94 -12.42 3.20
CA CYS A 126 -6.62 -11.33 3.91
C CYS A 126 -6.19 -9.96 3.36
N ALA A 127 -6.77 -8.88 3.86
CA ALA A 127 -6.35 -7.52 3.54
C ALA A 127 -4.99 -7.17 4.21
N PRO A 128 -4.29 -6.12 3.74
CA PRO A 128 -3.08 -5.65 4.41
C PRO A 128 -3.32 -5.28 5.88
N LEU A 129 -2.29 -5.39 6.71
CA LEU A 129 -2.32 -5.27 8.17
C LEU A 129 -3.22 -4.13 8.72
N LYS A 130 -3.21 -2.96 8.08
CA LYS A 130 -3.97 -1.77 8.53
C LYS A 130 -5.28 -1.54 7.76
N ASN A 131 -5.58 -2.33 6.74
CA ASN A 131 -6.86 -2.29 6.05
C ASN A 131 -7.90 -3.12 6.83
N VAL A 132 -8.85 -2.44 7.47
CA VAL A 132 -9.87 -3.09 8.33
C VAL A 132 -11.15 -3.49 7.59
N GLN A 133 -11.23 -3.17 6.30
CA GLN A 133 -12.37 -3.46 5.42
C GLN A 133 -11.89 -3.68 4.00
N MET A 134 -12.66 -4.47 3.25
CA MET A 134 -12.50 -4.63 1.81
C MET A 134 -13.37 -3.62 1.08
N GLU A 135 -12.87 -3.09 -0.03
CA GLU A 135 -13.65 -2.25 -0.93
C GLU A 135 -14.40 -3.10 -1.95
N ARG A 136 -15.67 -2.76 -2.23
CA ARG A 136 -16.57 -3.59 -3.05
C ARG A 136 -16.74 -3.11 -4.49
N ARG A 137 -16.05 -2.04 -4.87
CA ARG A 137 -16.17 -1.48 -6.22
C ARG A 137 -15.67 -2.46 -7.26
N ARG A 138 -16.37 -2.51 -8.39
CA ARG A 138 -16.01 -3.31 -9.55
C ARG A 138 -15.97 -2.40 -10.76
N ALA A 139 -14.83 -2.38 -11.43
CA ALA A 139 -14.67 -1.71 -12.71
C ALA A 139 -14.09 -2.71 -13.71
N SER A 140 -14.59 -2.69 -14.95
CA SER A 140 -14.12 -3.56 -16.03
C SER A 140 -12.86 -2.98 -16.69
N TYR A 141 -11.84 -2.70 -15.87
CA TYR A 141 -10.54 -2.21 -16.33
C TYR A 141 -9.50 -3.33 -16.35
N GLU A 142 -8.60 -3.24 -17.31
CA GLU A 142 -7.41 -4.06 -17.33
C GLU A 142 -6.22 -3.20 -16.92
N TYR A 143 -5.71 -3.42 -15.71
CA TYR A 143 -4.55 -2.69 -15.22
C TYR A 143 -3.26 -3.28 -15.77
N VAL A 144 -2.47 -2.44 -16.44
CA VAL A 144 -1.25 -2.83 -17.15
C VAL A 144 -0.08 -1.88 -16.84
N PRO A 145 1.17 -2.35 -16.86
CA PRO A 145 1.55 -3.75 -16.97
C PRO A 145 1.37 -4.47 -15.61
N LYS A 146 1.16 -5.80 -15.66
CA LYS A 146 0.77 -6.59 -14.46
C LYS A 146 1.89 -6.71 -13.43
N ASP A 147 3.14 -6.66 -13.86
CA ASP A 147 4.32 -6.63 -13.00
C ASP A 147 4.42 -5.33 -12.21
N GLU A 148 4.21 -4.17 -12.84
CA GLU A 148 4.13 -2.88 -12.15
C GLU A 148 2.96 -2.86 -11.15
N LEU A 149 1.78 -3.36 -11.54
CA LEU A 149 0.64 -3.48 -10.64
C LEU A 149 1.00 -4.29 -9.39
N ARG A 150 1.59 -5.48 -9.57
CA ARG A 150 1.95 -6.38 -8.48
C ARG A 150 3.18 -5.94 -7.70
N ALA A 151 4.01 -5.04 -8.23
CA ALA A 151 5.16 -4.48 -7.53
C ALA A 151 4.78 -3.80 -6.21
N ALA A 152 3.54 -3.29 -6.10
CA ALA A 152 3.04 -2.72 -4.85
C ALA A 152 2.53 -3.74 -3.82
N LEU A 153 2.29 -4.99 -4.23
CA LEU A 153 1.73 -6.03 -3.37
C LEU A 153 2.77 -7.09 -2.99
N MET A 154 3.73 -7.33 -3.89
CA MET A 154 4.68 -8.44 -3.81
C MET A 154 6.08 -7.98 -3.42
N ILE A 155 6.87 -8.92 -2.93
CA ILE A 155 8.31 -8.73 -2.76
C ILE A 155 8.92 -8.42 -4.14
N GLY A 156 9.65 -7.30 -4.24
CA GLY A 156 10.29 -6.88 -5.48
C GLY A 156 11.36 -7.88 -5.94
N ARG A 157 11.65 -7.91 -7.25
CA ARG A 157 12.72 -8.74 -7.78
C ARG A 157 14.06 -8.34 -7.16
N GLY A 158 14.83 -9.31 -6.69
CA GLY A 158 16.13 -9.08 -6.07
C GLY A 158 16.09 -8.64 -4.60
N VAL A 159 14.90 -8.34 -4.06
CA VAL A 159 14.72 -8.00 -2.64
C VAL A 159 14.63 -9.28 -1.82
N ARG A 160 15.35 -9.33 -0.70
CA ARG A 160 15.30 -10.44 0.25
C ARG A 160 15.01 -9.91 1.65
N TYR A 161 13.87 -10.32 2.20
CA TYR A 161 13.59 -10.15 3.61
C TYR A 161 14.22 -11.30 4.38
N HIS A 162 14.83 -11.02 5.52
CA HIS A 162 15.48 -12.00 6.38
C HIS A 162 14.50 -12.62 7.38
N TRP A 163 13.46 -11.85 7.76
CA TRP A 163 12.46 -12.27 8.73
C TRP A 163 11.05 -11.99 8.23
N ALA A 164 10.09 -12.78 8.69
CA ALA A 164 8.67 -12.47 8.56
C ALA A 164 8.04 -12.48 9.96
N VAL A 165 7.20 -11.49 10.25
CA VAL A 165 6.54 -11.34 11.56
C VAL A 165 5.03 -11.31 11.40
N ALA A 166 4.32 -11.80 12.42
CA ALA A 166 2.86 -11.73 12.49
C ALA A 166 2.43 -11.21 13.87
N PRO A 167 1.33 -10.44 13.97
CA PRO A 167 0.83 -9.99 15.26
C PRO A 167 0.42 -11.14 16.20
N MET A 168 1.02 -11.20 17.38
CA MET A 168 0.57 -12.10 18.46
C MET A 168 -0.79 -11.68 19.01
N LYS A 169 -1.51 -12.58 19.68
CA LYS A 169 -2.83 -12.30 20.28
C LYS A 169 -2.87 -11.07 21.20
N SER A 170 -1.77 -10.77 21.88
CA SER A 170 -1.62 -9.59 22.76
C SER A 170 -1.38 -8.28 22.00
N SER A 171 -1.10 -8.34 20.70
CA SER A 171 -0.86 -7.16 19.88
C SER A 171 -2.18 -6.44 19.54
N PRO A 172 -2.23 -5.09 19.57
CA PRO A 172 -3.40 -4.34 19.12
C PRO A 172 -3.71 -4.52 17.62
N TYR A 173 -2.81 -5.16 16.87
CA TYR A 173 -2.97 -5.47 15.46
C TYR A 173 -3.61 -6.84 15.18
N HIS A 174 -3.69 -7.73 16.18
CA HIS A 174 -4.11 -9.11 15.96
C HIS A 174 -5.54 -9.25 15.44
N GLU A 175 -6.50 -8.60 16.10
CA GLU A 175 -7.90 -8.66 15.69
C GLU A 175 -8.10 -8.11 14.28
N LYS A 176 -7.43 -6.99 13.96
CA LYS A 176 -7.51 -6.35 12.64
C LYS A 176 -6.92 -7.23 11.54
N TYR A 177 -5.80 -7.88 11.84
CA TYR A 177 -5.11 -8.79 10.92
C TYR A 177 -6.00 -9.96 10.49
N TRP A 178 -6.80 -10.52 11.40
CA TRP A 178 -7.70 -11.64 11.11
C TRP A 178 -9.09 -11.23 10.62
N LYS A 179 -9.47 -9.94 10.75
CA LYS A 179 -10.83 -9.47 10.45
C LYS A 179 -11.31 -9.72 9.02
N THR A 180 -10.40 -9.70 8.06
CA THR A 180 -10.69 -9.87 6.62
C THR A 180 -10.22 -11.21 6.08
N TYR A 181 -9.70 -12.08 6.95
CA TYR A 181 -9.30 -13.42 6.59
C TYR A 181 -10.51 -14.24 6.16
N ASP A 182 -10.31 -15.04 5.12
CA ASP A 182 -11.31 -15.88 4.54
C ASP A 182 -10.82 -17.32 4.61
N GLU A 183 -11.46 -18.13 5.45
CA GLU A 183 -11.09 -19.53 5.64
C GLU A 183 -11.25 -20.35 4.36
N GLU A 184 -12.09 -19.91 3.41
CA GLU A 184 -12.30 -20.59 2.13
C GLU A 184 -11.11 -20.44 1.16
N LEU A 185 -10.15 -19.55 1.44
CA LEU A 185 -8.95 -19.34 0.62
C LEU A 185 -7.72 -20.13 1.10
N ALA A 186 -7.81 -20.84 2.24
CA ALA A 186 -6.72 -21.61 2.84
C ALA A 186 -6.71 -23.07 2.39
#